data_AF-A0A7Y2VI79-F1
#
_entry.id   AF-A0A7Y2VI79-F1
#
_cell.length_a   1.000
_cell.length_b   1.000
_cell.length_c   1.000
_cell.angle_alpha   90.00
_cell.angle_beta   90.00
_cell.angle_gamma   90.00
#
_symmetry.space_group_name_H-M   'P 1'
#
loop_
_entity.id
_entity.type
_entity.pdbx_description
1 polymer ?
#
loop_
_entity_poly.entity_id
_entity_poly.type
_entity_poly.pdbx_seq_one_letter_code
_entity_poly.pdbx_strand_id
1 'polypeptide(L)'
;MRTIIGFLALGAMLLTPTIATAGPGGLSAPVDSDFHDDGAPPVARVELGRLLFFDKILSGNRNVSCASCHHPLTGTGDGLSLPVGEGGRGLGPARDTGSGAGAVPERVPRNAPAVFNLGAREFERMFHDGRVEADPLEHSGFRTPAGDDLPTGLANVLAAQAMFPVTSNTEMAGQPGENAIADAAAAGRLTGLDGVWQQIALRLQAVPEYVRRFADAFPAEVLFAGDISYVHAANAIAAFEAAAWRFDDSPFDRFLRGDPGSMSPDARRGMALFYGRANCSSCHEGPFQTDHRYHAIAMPQIGPGKGDRPPGYQDGLGDFGRERVSGDPADRYRFRTPSLRNVAVTAPYGHAGAFGSLEAVVRHHLDPEASLHAYDPQQAILPRRTDLDESDFALIADADRRGEIALRSELEPTRLSGDDLTALLAFLHALTDPAVFTLPSDIPERVPSGLPVWD
;
A
#
# COMPACT_ATOMS: atom_id res chain seq x y z
N MET A 1 -34.60 14.95 -67.11
CA MET A 1 -35.03 15.03 -65.69
C MET A 1 -33.79 14.87 -64.83
N ARG A 2 -33.69 15.72 -63.80
CA ARG A 2 -32.47 16.14 -63.09
C ARG A 2 -31.76 15.00 -62.33
N THR A 3 -30.45 14.88 -62.53
CA THR A 3 -29.53 14.09 -61.71
C THR A 3 -29.18 14.88 -60.45
N ILE A 4 -29.46 14.31 -59.28
CA ILE A 4 -29.13 14.89 -57.96
C ILE A 4 -27.72 14.41 -57.59
N ILE A 5 -26.79 15.35 -57.42
CA ILE A 5 -25.45 15.12 -56.86
C ILE A 5 -25.54 15.41 -55.36
N GLY A 6 -25.38 14.38 -54.52
CA GLY A 6 -25.26 14.52 -53.07
C GLY A 6 -23.81 14.80 -52.69
N PHE A 7 -23.55 15.93 -52.03
CA PHE A 7 -22.29 16.24 -51.39
C PHE A 7 -22.27 15.62 -49.98
N LEU A 8 -21.36 14.67 -49.75
CA LEU A 8 -20.97 14.23 -48.40
C LEU A 8 -19.92 15.22 -47.87
N ALA A 9 -20.26 15.97 -46.83
CA ALA A 9 -19.31 16.76 -46.05
C ALA A 9 -18.66 15.85 -45.00
N LEU A 10 -17.39 15.48 -45.21
CA LEU A 10 -16.57 14.80 -44.21
C LEU A 10 -16.02 15.86 -43.25
N GLY A 11 -16.60 15.94 -42.05
CA GLY A 11 -16.04 16.75 -40.95
C GLY A 11 -14.81 16.07 -40.37
N ALA A 12 -13.63 16.59 -40.67
CA ALA A 12 -12.39 16.15 -40.04
C ALA A 12 -12.32 16.71 -38.60
N MET A 13 -12.57 15.86 -37.61
CA MET A 13 -12.24 16.14 -36.21
C MET A 13 -10.71 16.11 -36.08
N LEU A 14 -10.10 17.29 -35.97
CA LEU A 14 -8.68 17.45 -35.64
C LEU A 14 -8.51 17.13 -34.15
N LEU A 15 -8.12 15.90 -33.83
CA LEU A 15 -7.53 15.55 -32.53
C LEU A 15 -6.15 16.20 -32.46
N THR A 16 -6.02 17.30 -31.73
CA THR A 16 -4.71 17.85 -31.36
C THR A 16 -4.12 16.97 -30.27
N PRO A 17 -2.96 16.33 -30.47
CA PRO A 17 -2.29 15.63 -29.39
C PRO A 17 -1.85 16.67 -28.35
N THR A 18 -2.31 16.50 -27.11
CA THR A 18 -1.76 17.19 -25.95
C THR A 18 -0.34 16.67 -25.74
N ILE A 19 0.65 17.43 -26.21
CA ILE A 19 2.05 17.18 -25.89
C ILE A 19 2.21 17.52 -24.41
N ALA A 20 2.44 16.52 -23.56
CA ALA A 20 2.86 16.73 -22.19
C ALA A 20 4.16 17.55 -22.20
N THR A 21 4.09 18.80 -21.76
CA THR A 21 5.27 19.66 -21.65
C THR A 21 6.07 19.17 -20.46
N ALA A 22 7.29 18.69 -20.69
CA ALA A 22 8.22 18.36 -19.62
C ALA A 22 8.47 19.60 -18.75
N GLY A 23 8.27 19.46 -17.44
CA GLY A 23 8.55 20.47 -16.45
C GLY A 23 10.06 20.74 -16.28
N PRO A 24 10.45 21.63 -15.36
CA PRO A 24 11.85 21.96 -15.11
C PRO A 24 12.68 20.69 -14.84
N GLY A 25 13.75 20.48 -15.60
CA GLY A 25 14.64 19.31 -15.44
C GLY A 25 14.14 18.02 -16.09
N GLY A 26 13.11 18.06 -16.95
CA GLY A 26 12.61 16.87 -17.66
C GLY A 26 11.57 16.06 -16.88
N LEU A 27 11.14 16.53 -15.70
CA LEU A 27 10.12 15.89 -14.86
C LEU A 27 8.71 16.17 -15.42
N SER A 28 7.84 15.17 -15.43
CA SER A 28 6.42 15.32 -15.80
C SER A 28 5.51 15.05 -14.61
N ALA A 29 4.45 15.85 -14.47
CA ALA A 29 3.36 15.52 -13.56
C ALA A 29 2.59 14.32 -14.10
N PRO A 30 1.97 13.48 -13.23
CA PRO A 30 1.07 12.44 -13.68
C PRO A 30 -0.09 12.98 -14.52
N VAL A 31 -0.51 12.19 -15.50
CA VAL A 31 -1.65 12.42 -16.39
C VAL A 31 -2.56 11.19 -16.46
N ASP A 32 -3.79 11.36 -16.97
CA ASP A 32 -4.80 10.28 -17.04
C ASP A 32 -4.28 8.99 -17.69
N SER A 33 -3.51 9.09 -18.78
CA SER A 33 -2.98 7.92 -19.50
C SER A 33 -1.94 7.12 -18.70
N ASP A 34 -1.40 7.69 -17.62
CA ASP A 34 -0.48 6.99 -16.72
C ASP A 34 -1.24 5.98 -15.83
N PHE A 35 -2.58 6.05 -15.77
CA PHE A 35 -3.42 5.20 -14.94
C PHE A 35 -4.13 4.11 -15.76
N HIS A 36 -4.47 3.01 -15.08
CA HIS A 36 -5.40 2.02 -15.64
C HIS A 36 -6.78 2.66 -15.89
N ASP A 37 -7.49 2.19 -16.92
CA ASP A 37 -8.77 2.76 -17.38
C ASP A 37 -8.69 4.28 -17.68
N ASP A 38 -7.50 4.77 -18.02
CA ASP A 38 -7.19 6.20 -18.19
C ASP A 38 -7.64 7.04 -16.98
N GLY A 39 -7.52 6.44 -15.78
CA GLY A 39 -7.88 7.06 -14.51
C GLY A 39 -9.39 7.13 -14.24
N ALA A 40 -10.21 6.45 -15.05
CA ALA A 40 -11.67 6.46 -14.95
C ALA A 40 -12.27 5.04 -14.97
N PRO A 41 -11.97 4.20 -13.95
CA PRO A 41 -12.58 2.87 -13.86
C PRO A 41 -14.12 2.96 -13.75
N PRO A 42 -14.86 1.91 -14.17
CA PRO A 42 -16.32 1.93 -14.13
C PRO A 42 -16.90 2.25 -12.75
N VAL A 43 -17.80 3.23 -12.68
CA VAL A 43 -18.39 3.73 -11.42
C VAL A 43 -19.02 2.61 -10.57
N ALA A 44 -19.68 1.63 -11.19
CA ALA A 44 -20.28 0.51 -10.47
C ALA A 44 -19.22 -0.38 -9.78
N ARG A 45 -18.03 -0.55 -10.39
CA ARG A 45 -16.90 -1.28 -9.78
C ARG A 45 -16.29 -0.49 -8.63
N VAL A 46 -16.11 0.82 -8.81
CA VAL A 46 -15.63 1.72 -7.75
C VAL A 46 -16.56 1.68 -6.53
N GLU A 47 -17.88 1.79 -6.73
CA GLU A 47 -18.82 1.77 -5.61
C GLU A 47 -18.88 0.39 -4.93
N LEU A 48 -18.85 -0.70 -5.69
CA LEU A 48 -18.76 -2.05 -5.12
C LEU A 48 -17.47 -2.22 -4.31
N GLY A 49 -16.34 -1.78 -4.84
CA GLY A 49 -15.04 -1.81 -4.17
C GLY A 49 -15.05 -1.02 -2.87
N ARG A 50 -15.61 0.19 -2.90
CA ARG A 50 -15.79 1.05 -1.73
C ARG A 50 -16.60 0.34 -0.65
N LEU A 51 -17.68 -0.35 -1.00
CA LEU A 51 -18.45 -1.09 -0.01
C LEU A 51 -17.67 -2.29 0.54
N LEU A 52 -16.96 -3.05 -0.29
CA LEU A 52 -16.16 -4.20 0.12
C LEU A 52 -14.97 -3.82 1.00
N PHE A 53 -14.31 -2.71 0.69
CA PHE A 53 -13.12 -2.22 1.41
C PHE A 53 -13.39 -1.96 2.90
N PHE A 54 -14.61 -1.49 3.22
CA PHE A 54 -15.04 -1.23 4.59
C PHE A 54 -15.82 -2.39 5.22
N ASP A 55 -16.24 -3.39 4.45
CA ASP A 55 -17.07 -4.48 4.95
C ASP A 55 -16.24 -5.59 5.60
N LYS A 56 -16.48 -5.80 6.89
CA LYS A 56 -15.82 -6.84 7.68
C LYS A 56 -16.19 -8.26 7.24
N ILE A 57 -17.18 -8.45 6.36
CA ILE A 57 -17.61 -9.77 5.87
C ILE A 57 -16.46 -10.60 5.26
N LEU A 58 -15.42 -9.93 4.76
CA LEU A 58 -14.25 -10.51 4.13
C LEU A 58 -13.26 -11.15 5.11
N SER A 59 -13.27 -10.77 6.39
CA SER A 59 -12.39 -11.37 7.41
C SER A 59 -12.99 -12.64 8.01
N GLY A 60 -12.13 -13.55 8.50
CA GLY A 60 -12.51 -14.84 9.05
C GLY A 60 -13.60 -14.71 10.13
N ASN A 61 -13.31 -13.92 11.16
CA ASN A 61 -14.19 -13.66 12.31
C ASN A 61 -15.12 -12.43 12.14
N ARG A 62 -15.11 -11.80 10.96
CA ARG A 62 -15.99 -10.67 10.60
C ARG A 62 -15.88 -9.44 11.51
N ASN A 63 -14.67 -9.14 11.98
CA ASN A 63 -14.39 -8.02 12.89
C ASN A 63 -13.38 -7.00 12.33
N VAL A 64 -12.66 -7.31 11.25
CA VAL A 64 -11.74 -6.39 10.57
C VAL A 64 -12.02 -6.32 9.07
N SER A 65 -11.69 -5.21 8.44
CA SER A 65 -11.78 -4.97 6.99
C SER A 65 -10.49 -4.33 6.47
N CYS A 66 -10.39 -4.07 5.17
CA CYS A 66 -9.23 -3.34 4.62
C CYS A 66 -9.09 -1.96 5.30
N ALA A 67 -10.23 -1.30 5.54
CA ALA A 67 -10.28 -0.01 6.22
C ALA A 67 -9.79 -0.04 7.69
N SER A 68 -9.72 -1.21 8.33
CA SER A 68 -9.17 -1.31 9.70
C SER A 68 -7.69 -0.91 9.74
N CYS A 69 -6.92 -1.25 8.70
CA CYS A 69 -5.49 -0.96 8.60
C CYS A 69 -5.15 0.09 7.53
N HIS A 70 -6.09 0.44 6.66
CA HIS A 70 -5.91 1.42 5.58
C HIS A 70 -7.04 2.45 5.64
N HIS A 71 -7.11 3.20 6.74
CA HIS A 71 -8.26 4.06 7.02
C HIS A 71 -8.10 5.47 6.44
N PRO A 72 -9.14 6.08 5.83
CA PRO A 72 -9.05 7.44 5.31
C PRO A 72 -8.65 8.50 6.35
N LEU A 73 -9.04 8.30 7.63
CA LEU A 73 -8.69 9.23 8.73
C LEU A 73 -7.21 9.23 9.13
N THR A 74 -6.44 8.24 8.67
CA THR A 74 -5.02 8.04 9.00
C THR A 74 -4.15 8.06 7.74
N GLY A 75 -4.59 8.80 6.72
CA GLY A 75 -3.87 8.93 5.45
C GLY A 75 -3.80 7.61 4.67
N THR A 76 -4.82 6.76 4.79
CA THR A 76 -4.93 5.44 4.15
C THR A 76 -3.88 4.40 4.58
N GLY A 77 -3.09 4.70 5.61
CA GLY A 77 -2.35 3.71 6.39
C GLY A 77 -3.06 3.41 7.71
N ASP A 78 -2.43 2.62 8.58
CA ASP A 78 -3.02 2.29 9.89
C ASP A 78 -2.89 3.49 10.83
N GLY A 79 -1.74 4.17 10.84
CA GLY A 79 -1.37 5.14 11.87
C GLY A 79 -0.63 4.49 13.06
N LEU A 80 -0.43 3.16 13.00
CA LEU A 80 0.44 2.40 13.88
C LEU A 80 1.74 1.99 13.18
N SER A 81 2.80 1.77 13.96
CA SER A 81 4.06 1.21 13.47
C SER A 81 3.86 -0.21 12.95
N LEU A 82 3.17 -1.03 13.75
CA LEU A 82 2.82 -2.40 13.43
C LEU A 82 1.31 -2.56 13.62
N PRO A 83 0.54 -2.77 12.52
CA PRO A 83 -0.89 -2.96 12.58
C PRO A 83 -1.32 -4.09 13.50
N VAL A 84 -2.54 -3.98 14.00
CA VAL A 84 -3.21 -5.04 14.75
C VAL A 84 -4.30 -5.61 13.86
N GLY A 85 -4.17 -6.88 13.45
CA GLY A 85 -5.13 -7.54 12.58
C GLY A 85 -6.39 -8.03 13.31
N GLU A 86 -6.89 -9.18 12.87
CA GLU A 86 -8.04 -9.88 13.42
C GLU A 86 -7.97 -9.97 14.95
N GLY A 87 -9.06 -9.57 15.63
CA GLY A 87 -9.14 -9.44 17.08
C GLY A 87 -8.87 -8.03 17.62
N GLY A 88 -8.21 -7.17 16.84
CA GLY A 88 -8.00 -5.75 17.16
C GLY A 88 -9.29 -4.94 17.13
N ARG A 89 -9.32 -3.83 17.87
CA ARG A 89 -10.48 -2.91 17.97
C ARG A 89 -10.02 -1.47 17.89
N GLY A 90 -10.85 -0.60 17.34
CA GLY A 90 -10.59 0.84 17.23
C GLY A 90 -9.91 1.19 15.92
N LEU A 91 -9.50 2.45 15.79
CA LEU A 91 -8.88 2.99 14.57
C LEU A 91 -7.66 3.83 14.92
N GLY A 92 -6.64 3.77 14.05
CA GLY A 92 -5.43 4.56 14.22
C GLY A 92 -4.68 4.30 15.53
N PRO A 93 -4.07 5.35 16.11
CA PRO A 93 -3.39 5.26 17.40
C PRO A 93 -4.29 4.81 18.57
N ALA A 94 -5.62 4.81 18.40
CA ALA A 94 -6.56 4.33 19.40
C ALA A 94 -6.86 2.82 19.28
N ARG A 95 -6.27 2.12 18.29
CA ARG A 95 -6.39 0.67 18.18
C ARG A 95 -5.88 -0.02 19.45
N ASP A 96 -6.53 -1.11 19.86
CA ASP A 96 -6.04 -2.00 20.93
C ASP A 96 -5.79 -3.42 20.41
N THR A 97 -5.18 -4.26 21.24
CA THR A 97 -4.80 -5.65 20.91
C THR A 97 -5.86 -6.67 21.34
N GLY A 98 -7.08 -6.22 21.63
CA GLY A 98 -8.11 -7.06 22.22
C GLY A 98 -7.77 -7.49 23.65
N SER A 99 -8.56 -8.42 24.20
CA SER A 99 -8.32 -8.98 25.53
C SER A 99 -8.90 -10.39 25.66
N GLY A 100 -8.38 -11.16 26.62
CA GLY A 100 -8.83 -12.52 26.89
C GLY A 100 -8.56 -13.48 25.73
N ALA A 101 -9.48 -14.41 25.48
CA ALA A 101 -9.34 -15.44 24.45
C ALA A 101 -9.37 -14.90 23.00
N GLY A 102 -9.78 -13.65 22.79
CA GLY A 102 -9.77 -12.98 21.48
C GLY A 102 -8.71 -11.88 21.38
N ALA A 103 -7.69 -11.90 22.25
CA ALA A 103 -6.55 -10.99 22.13
C ALA A 103 -5.68 -11.42 20.94
N VAL A 104 -5.19 -10.44 20.20
CA VAL A 104 -4.34 -10.67 19.02
C VAL A 104 -3.03 -11.34 19.44
N PRO A 105 -2.64 -12.51 18.90
CA PRO A 105 -1.45 -13.22 19.39
C PRO A 105 -0.13 -12.53 19.02
N GLU A 106 -0.09 -11.83 17.89
CA GLU A 106 1.08 -11.11 17.39
C GLU A 106 0.66 -9.95 16.48
N ARG A 107 1.51 -8.93 16.32
CA ARG A 107 1.23 -7.81 15.41
C ARG A 107 1.47 -8.20 13.96
N VAL A 108 0.91 -7.43 13.03
CA VAL A 108 1.30 -7.55 11.63
C VAL A 108 2.79 -7.18 11.50
N PRO A 109 3.65 -8.02 10.91
CA PRO A 109 5.11 -7.83 10.93
C PRO A 109 5.68 -6.59 10.22
N ARG A 110 4.84 -5.85 9.51
CA ARG A 110 5.24 -4.67 8.74
C ARG A 110 4.17 -3.59 8.86
N ASN A 111 4.60 -2.34 8.77
CA ASN A 111 3.70 -1.20 8.67
C ASN A 111 2.79 -1.32 7.44
N ALA A 112 1.52 -0.93 7.61
CA ALA A 112 0.56 -0.81 6.51
C ALA A 112 0.86 0.47 5.72
N PRO A 113 1.37 0.37 4.47
CA PRO A 113 1.67 1.56 3.67
C PRO A 113 0.38 2.27 3.26
N ALA A 114 0.46 3.58 3.03
CA ALA A 114 -0.62 4.30 2.39
C ALA A 114 -0.88 3.77 0.96
N VAL A 115 -2.14 3.86 0.52
CA VAL A 115 -2.64 3.28 -0.74
C VAL A 115 -2.97 4.37 -1.77
N PHE A 116 -2.17 5.44 -1.76
CA PHE A 116 -2.28 6.54 -2.72
C PHE A 116 -1.72 6.17 -4.09
N ASN A 117 -2.42 6.59 -5.14
CA ASN A 117 -1.99 6.51 -6.54
C ASN A 117 -1.68 5.11 -7.09
N LEU A 118 -2.05 4.04 -6.38
CA LEU A 118 -1.72 2.66 -6.77
C LEU A 118 -2.42 2.18 -8.06
N GLY A 119 -3.34 2.98 -8.61
CA GLY A 119 -3.93 2.77 -9.94
C GLY A 119 -3.03 3.18 -11.12
N ALA A 120 -1.88 3.80 -10.88
CA ALA A 120 -0.94 4.14 -11.95
C ALA A 120 -0.22 2.89 -12.48
N ARG A 121 -0.04 2.82 -13.80
CA ARG A 121 0.48 1.64 -14.52
C ARG A 121 1.93 1.30 -14.17
N GLU A 122 2.71 2.27 -13.68
CA GLU A 122 4.09 2.03 -13.25
C GLU A 122 4.19 1.22 -11.94
N PHE A 123 3.10 1.16 -11.17
CA PHE A 123 3.04 0.26 -10.02
C PHE A 123 2.82 -1.16 -10.50
N GLU A 124 3.92 -1.85 -10.80
CA GLU A 124 3.93 -3.25 -11.21
C GLU A 124 4.26 -4.21 -10.05
N ARG A 125 4.59 -3.66 -8.86
CA ARG A 125 5.01 -4.43 -7.68
C ARG A 125 4.35 -3.92 -6.41
N MET A 126 3.81 -4.83 -5.61
CA MET A 126 3.11 -4.56 -4.36
C MET A 126 3.80 -5.22 -3.17
N PHE A 127 3.43 -4.76 -1.96
CA PHE A 127 4.12 -5.03 -0.69
C PHE A 127 5.55 -4.44 -0.60
N HIS A 128 6.05 -4.31 0.64
CA HIS A 128 7.41 -3.80 0.93
C HIS A 128 8.52 -4.65 0.31
N ASP A 129 8.30 -5.95 0.07
CA ASP A 129 9.30 -6.87 -0.51
C ASP A 129 9.01 -7.24 -1.98
N GLY A 130 7.93 -6.71 -2.58
CA GLY A 130 7.63 -7.01 -3.98
C GLY A 130 7.09 -8.40 -4.25
N ARG A 131 6.58 -9.12 -3.23
CA ARG A 131 6.15 -10.50 -3.41
C ARG A 131 4.95 -10.69 -4.35
N VAL A 132 4.25 -9.60 -4.69
CA VAL A 132 3.21 -9.61 -5.73
C VAL A 132 3.67 -8.65 -6.83
N GLU A 133 3.97 -9.20 -8.00
CA GLU A 133 4.38 -8.41 -9.15
C GLU A 133 3.77 -8.91 -10.47
N ALA A 134 3.59 -8.01 -11.42
CA ALA A 134 3.22 -8.36 -12.78
C ALA A 134 4.31 -9.22 -13.43
N ASP A 135 3.91 -10.38 -13.95
CA ASP A 135 4.78 -11.28 -14.69
C ASP A 135 3.96 -11.97 -15.79
N PRO A 136 4.11 -11.57 -17.07
CA PRO A 136 3.32 -12.12 -18.17
C PRO A 136 3.66 -13.59 -18.47
N LEU A 137 4.68 -14.17 -17.84
CA LEU A 137 5.03 -15.59 -17.99
C LEU A 137 4.22 -16.49 -17.05
N GLU A 138 3.64 -15.94 -15.98
CA GLU A 138 2.82 -16.66 -15.00
C GLU A 138 1.40 -16.89 -15.54
N HIS A 139 0.76 -17.99 -15.12
CA HIS A 139 -0.59 -18.35 -15.60
C HIS A 139 -1.63 -17.24 -15.35
N SER A 140 -1.55 -16.61 -14.19
CA SER A 140 -2.40 -15.51 -13.77
C SER A 140 -1.99 -14.14 -14.33
N GLY A 141 -0.79 -14.05 -14.91
CA GLY A 141 -0.12 -12.80 -15.25
C GLY A 141 0.63 -12.14 -14.07
N PHE A 142 0.70 -12.80 -12.90
CA PHE A 142 1.34 -12.26 -11.71
C PHE A 142 2.17 -13.30 -10.96
N ARG A 143 3.41 -12.94 -10.62
CA ARG A 143 4.24 -13.73 -9.70
C ARG A 143 3.84 -13.40 -8.27
N THR A 144 3.37 -14.41 -7.54
CA THR A 144 2.86 -14.23 -6.18
C THR A 144 3.18 -15.43 -5.28
N PRO A 145 3.03 -15.33 -3.94
CA PRO A 145 3.21 -16.47 -3.04
C PRO A 145 2.22 -17.62 -3.28
N ALA A 146 1.10 -17.37 -3.98
CA ALA A 146 0.14 -18.41 -4.33
C ALA A 146 0.58 -19.27 -5.54
N GLY A 147 1.56 -18.80 -6.34
CA GLY A 147 1.94 -19.49 -7.57
C GLY A 147 0.75 -19.78 -8.49
N ASP A 148 0.66 -21.01 -8.98
CA ASP A 148 -0.42 -21.50 -9.84
C ASP A 148 -1.81 -21.50 -9.19
N ASP A 149 -1.91 -21.40 -7.85
CA ASP A 149 -3.20 -21.31 -7.17
C ASP A 149 -3.86 -19.93 -7.37
N LEU A 150 -3.10 -18.90 -7.77
CA LEU A 150 -3.68 -17.58 -8.04
C LEU A 150 -4.62 -17.66 -9.26
N PRO A 151 -5.91 -17.30 -9.12
CA PRO A 151 -6.84 -17.35 -10.24
C PRO A 151 -6.51 -16.30 -11.30
N THR A 152 -6.93 -16.57 -12.53
CA THR A 152 -6.86 -15.62 -13.65
C THR A 152 -7.97 -14.55 -13.54
N GLY A 153 -7.91 -13.52 -14.40
CA GLY A 153 -8.95 -12.48 -14.49
C GLY A 153 -8.74 -11.28 -13.55
N LEU A 154 -7.61 -11.21 -12.85
CA LEU A 154 -7.20 -10.04 -12.07
C LEU A 154 -6.78 -8.90 -13.02
N ALA A 155 -7.33 -7.71 -12.83
CA ALA A 155 -7.21 -6.60 -13.77
C ALA A 155 -5.80 -5.98 -13.80
N ASN A 156 -5.11 -5.94 -12.65
CA ASN A 156 -3.79 -5.37 -12.47
C ASN A 156 -3.17 -5.90 -11.16
N VAL A 157 -1.93 -5.50 -10.86
CA VAL A 157 -1.22 -5.97 -9.66
C VAL A 157 -1.87 -5.51 -8.35
N LEU A 158 -2.63 -4.40 -8.37
CA LEU A 158 -3.40 -3.94 -7.21
C LEU A 158 -4.53 -4.92 -6.90
N ALA A 159 -5.25 -5.40 -7.92
CA ALA A 159 -6.22 -6.48 -7.76
C ALA A 159 -5.55 -7.77 -7.27
N ALA A 160 -4.37 -8.11 -7.80
CA ALA A 160 -3.62 -9.28 -7.33
C ALA A 160 -3.21 -9.14 -5.85
N GLN A 161 -2.83 -7.95 -5.40
CA GLN A 161 -2.50 -7.68 -3.99
C GLN A 161 -3.70 -7.89 -3.08
N ALA A 162 -4.90 -7.45 -3.48
CA ALA A 162 -6.15 -7.57 -2.71
C ALA A 162 -6.57 -9.04 -2.44
N MET A 163 -5.90 -10.00 -3.08
CA MET A 163 -6.08 -11.44 -2.85
C MET A 163 -5.48 -11.93 -1.52
N PHE A 164 -4.50 -11.23 -0.94
CA PHE A 164 -3.63 -11.79 0.11
C PHE A 164 -3.98 -11.41 1.56
N PRO A 165 -4.43 -10.19 1.91
CA PRO A 165 -4.73 -9.87 3.31
C PRO A 165 -5.75 -10.84 3.95
N VAL A 166 -6.74 -11.29 3.18
CA VAL A 166 -7.76 -12.26 3.60
C VAL A 166 -7.24 -13.68 3.85
N THR A 167 -6.03 -14.00 3.39
CA THR A 167 -5.40 -15.32 3.57
C THR A 167 -4.41 -15.34 4.74
N SER A 168 -4.17 -14.19 5.37
CA SER A 168 -3.15 -14.05 6.40
C SER A 168 -3.75 -14.15 7.80
N ASN A 169 -3.23 -15.07 8.61
CA ASN A 169 -3.69 -15.30 9.99
C ASN A 169 -3.44 -14.10 10.91
N THR A 170 -2.43 -13.27 10.62
CA THR A 170 -2.12 -12.06 11.40
C THR A 170 -2.83 -10.81 10.91
N GLU A 171 -3.46 -10.86 9.73
CA GLU A 171 -4.20 -9.75 9.15
C GLU A 171 -5.70 -9.96 9.25
N MET A 172 -6.32 -10.76 8.37
CA MET A 172 -7.79 -10.86 8.28
C MET A 172 -8.35 -12.27 8.44
N ALA A 173 -7.56 -13.34 8.31
CA ALA A 173 -8.09 -14.71 8.37
C ALA A 173 -8.46 -15.13 9.81
N GLY A 174 -7.73 -14.64 10.81
CA GLY A 174 -7.81 -15.11 12.21
C GLY A 174 -6.91 -16.31 12.48
N GLN A 175 -7.00 -16.90 13.67
CA GLN A 175 -6.11 -17.97 14.10
C GLN A 175 -6.67 -19.37 13.83
N PRO A 176 -5.80 -20.39 13.61
CA PRO A 176 -6.25 -21.77 13.43
C PRO A 176 -7.16 -22.21 14.58
N GLY A 177 -8.28 -22.84 14.25
CA GLY A 177 -9.31 -23.31 15.19
C GLY A 177 -10.42 -22.29 15.51
N GLU A 178 -10.28 -21.03 15.12
CA GLU A 178 -11.31 -20.01 15.37
C GLU A 178 -12.44 -20.06 14.33
N ASN A 179 -12.07 -20.26 13.07
CA ASN A 179 -13.01 -20.30 11.95
C ASN A 179 -12.44 -21.05 10.74
N ALA A 180 -13.32 -21.46 9.83
CA ALA A 180 -12.94 -22.27 8.67
C ALA A 180 -12.03 -21.56 7.64
N ILE A 181 -12.03 -20.23 7.59
CA ILE A 181 -11.11 -19.45 6.74
C ILE A 181 -9.71 -19.48 7.36
N ALA A 182 -9.59 -19.26 8.67
CA ALA A 182 -8.32 -19.36 9.38
C ALA A 182 -7.70 -20.76 9.26
N ASP A 183 -8.52 -21.80 9.38
CA ASP A 183 -8.09 -23.20 9.19
C ASP A 183 -7.60 -23.47 7.77
N ALA A 184 -8.28 -22.92 6.76
CA ALA A 184 -7.87 -23.05 5.37
C ALA A 184 -6.56 -22.29 5.09
N ALA A 185 -6.44 -21.05 5.59
CA ALA A 185 -5.25 -20.21 5.50
C ALA A 185 -4.03 -20.91 6.12
N ALA A 186 -4.16 -21.40 7.35
CA ALA A 186 -3.09 -22.09 8.06
C ALA A 186 -2.65 -23.40 7.38
N ALA A 187 -3.56 -24.06 6.68
CA ALA A 187 -3.28 -25.25 5.87
C ALA A 187 -2.74 -24.91 4.46
N GLY A 188 -2.56 -23.63 4.11
CA GLY A 188 -2.14 -23.20 2.77
C GLY A 188 -3.20 -23.44 1.68
N ARG A 189 -4.47 -23.66 2.05
CA ARG A 189 -5.56 -23.93 1.10
C ARG A 189 -6.23 -22.63 0.67
N LEU A 190 -5.68 -22.01 -0.38
CA LEU A 190 -6.17 -20.72 -0.89
C LEU A 190 -7.38 -20.88 -1.82
N THR A 191 -7.36 -21.91 -2.66
CA THR A 191 -8.38 -22.22 -3.67
C THR A 191 -9.11 -23.54 -3.39
N GLY A 192 -10.06 -23.91 -4.25
CA GLY A 192 -10.91 -25.10 -4.11
C GLY A 192 -12.18 -24.86 -3.28
N LEU A 193 -13.02 -25.88 -3.15
CA LEU A 193 -14.36 -25.77 -2.54
C LEU A 193 -14.33 -25.21 -1.10
N ASP A 194 -13.33 -25.63 -0.32
CA ASP A 194 -13.12 -25.20 1.06
C ASP A 194 -11.92 -24.23 1.18
N GLY A 195 -11.44 -23.66 0.07
CA GLY A 195 -10.35 -22.69 0.05
C GLY A 195 -10.77 -21.32 0.57
N VAL A 196 -9.81 -20.53 1.03
CA VAL A 196 -10.05 -19.17 1.59
C VAL A 196 -10.93 -18.32 0.66
N TRP A 197 -10.55 -18.18 -0.61
CA TRP A 197 -11.27 -17.29 -1.53
C TRP A 197 -12.68 -17.78 -1.87
N GLN A 198 -12.87 -19.09 -1.98
CA GLN A 198 -14.20 -19.67 -2.24
C GLN A 198 -15.13 -19.49 -1.04
N GLN A 199 -14.64 -19.69 0.19
CA GLN A 199 -15.43 -19.48 1.40
C GLN A 199 -15.89 -18.03 1.52
N ILE A 200 -15.05 -17.05 1.17
CA ILE A 200 -15.42 -15.63 1.18
C ILE A 200 -16.42 -15.33 0.06
N ALA A 201 -16.19 -15.85 -1.15
CA ALA A 201 -17.13 -15.69 -2.25
C ALA A 201 -18.53 -16.18 -1.86
N LEU A 202 -18.66 -17.37 -1.26
CA LEU A 202 -19.94 -17.90 -0.77
C LEU A 202 -20.65 -16.98 0.23
N ARG A 203 -19.91 -16.25 1.07
CA ARG A 203 -20.50 -15.24 1.97
C ARG A 203 -21.10 -14.07 1.20
N LEU A 204 -20.38 -13.57 0.19
CA LEU A 204 -20.86 -12.48 -0.67
C LEU A 204 -22.10 -12.90 -1.47
N GLN A 205 -22.11 -14.13 -1.98
CA GLN A 205 -23.25 -14.73 -2.70
C GLN A 205 -24.51 -14.82 -1.84
N ALA A 206 -24.36 -14.94 -0.52
CA ALA A 206 -25.47 -15.03 0.41
C ALA A 206 -26.11 -13.68 0.76
N VAL A 207 -25.55 -12.55 0.31
CA VAL A 207 -26.05 -11.20 0.58
C VAL A 207 -26.75 -10.64 -0.66
N PRO A 208 -28.09 -10.51 -0.68
CA PRO A 208 -28.83 -10.10 -1.88
C PRO A 208 -28.43 -8.74 -2.45
N GLU A 209 -28.06 -7.78 -1.59
CA GLU A 209 -27.55 -6.48 -2.08
C GLU A 209 -26.21 -6.65 -2.80
N TYR A 210 -25.29 -7.47 -2.31
CA TYR A 210 -24.03 -7.74 -3.02
C TYR A 210 -24.29 -8.41 -4.36
N VAL A 211 -25.19 -9.39 -4.44
CA VAL A 211 -25.51 -10.06 -5.72
C VAL A 211 -25.90 -9.05 -6.79
N ARG A 212 -26.78 -8.09 -6.46
CA ARG A 212 -27.15 -7.01 -7.39
C ARG A 212 -25.95 -6.12 -7.75
N ARG A 213 -25.15 -5.70 -6.77
CA ARG A 213 -24.00 -4.81 -6.98
C ARG A 213 -22.91 -5.47 -7.84
N PHE A 214 -22.66 -6.77 -7.67
CA PHE A 214 -21.74 -7.53 -8.51
C PHE A 214 -22.25 -7.64 -9.95
N ALA A 215 -23.55 -7.91 -10.15
CA ALA A 215 -24.15 -7.90 -11.49
C ALA A 215 -24.06 -6.52 -12.16
N ASP A 216 -24.25 -5.43 -11.42
CA ASP A 216 -24.10 -4.06 -11.93
C ASP A 216 -22.63 -3.75 -12.29
N ALA A 217 -21.67 -4.23 -11.51
CA ALA A 217 -20.24 -3.98 -11.68
C ALA A 217 -19.56 -4.84 -12.76
N PHE A 218 -20.08 -6.06 -12.97
CA PHE A 218 -19.55 -7.06 -13.90
C PHE A 218 -20.67 -7.70 -14.74
N PRO A 219 -21.45 -6.91 -15.52
CA PRO A 219 -22.67 -7.40 -16.18
C PRO A 219 -22.44 -8.47 -17.26
N ALA A 220 -21.20 -8.60 -17.75
CA ALA A 220 -20.82 -9.64 -18.70
C ALA A 220 -20.37 -10.95 -18.04
N GLU A 221 -20.08 -10.92 -16.73
CA GLU A 221 -19.45 -12.03 -15.99
C GLU A 221 -20.35 -12.56 -14.87
N VAL A 222 -21.20 -11.70 -14.27
CA VAL A 222 -22.09 -12.04 -13.14
C VAL A 222 -23.55 -11.92 -13.56
N LEU A 223 -24.19 -13.05 -13.82
CA LEU A 223 -25.61 -13.15 -14.16
C LEU A 223 -26.46 -13.65 -12.98
N PHE A 224 -25.86 -14.47 -12.11
CA PHE A 224 -26.48 -15.00 -10.90
C PHE A 224 -25.46 -15.03 -9.75
N ALA A 225 -25.96 -15.25 -8.52
CA ALA A 225 -25.11 -15.23 -7.32
C ALA A 225 -23.89 -16.16 -7.46
N GLY A 226 -24.08 -17.38 -7.96
CA GLY A 226 -23.00 -18.36 -8.13
C GLY A 226 -21.82 -17.93 -9.01
N ASP A 227 -21.99 -16.91 -9.86
CA ASP A 227 -20.90 -16.36 -10.70
C ASP A 227 -19.93 -15.49 -9.90
N ILE A 228 -20.34 -15.00 -8.72
CA ILE A 228 -19.51 -14.12 -7.89
C ILE A 228 -18.32 -14.93 -7.36
N SER A 229 -17.12 -14.46 -7.67
CA SER A 229 -15.85 -15.01 -7.22
C SER A 229 -15.11 -13.96 -6.41
N TYR A 230 -14.09 -14.37 -5.68
CA TYR A 230 -13.24 -13.41 -4.98
C TYR A 230 -12.41 -12.55 -5.95
N VAL A 231 -12.17 -13.00 -7.19
CA VAL A 231 -11.53 -12.18 -8.24
C VAL A 231 -12.38 -10.96 -8.57
N HIS A 232 -13.71 -11.10 -8.66
CA HIS A 232 -14.60 -9.96 -8.83
C HIS A 232 -14.47 -8.96 -7.67
N ALA A 233 -14.37 -9.46 -6.43
CA ALA A 233 -14.21 -8.62 -5.26
C ALA A 233 -12.87 -7.87 -5.28
N ALA A 234 -11.77 -8.57 -5.57
CA ALA A 234 -10.44 -7.99 -5.67
C ALA A 234 -10.32 -6.93 -6.77
N ASN A 235 -10.91 -7.19 -7.95
CA ASN A 235 -10.97 -6.21 -9.04
C ASN A 235 -11.79 -4.96 -8.66
N ALA A 236 -12.89 -5.13 -7.93
CA ALA A 236 -13.69 -4.00 -7.46
C ALA A 236 -12.92 -3.17 -6.41
N ILE A 237 -12.27 -3.83 -5.44
CA ILE A 237 -11.42 -3.16 -4.44
C ILE A 237 -10.32 -2.34 -5.13
N ALA A 238 -9.60 -2.94 -6.07
CA ALA A 238 -8.56 -2.24 -6.82
C ALA A 238 -9.11 -1.05 -7.62
N ALA A 239 -10.30 -1.18 -8.22
CA ALA A 239 -10.95 -0.06 -8.92
C ALA A 239 -11.29 1.10 -7.97
N PHE A 240 -11.74 0.79 -6.74
CA PHE A 240 -12.00 1.80 -5.72
C PHE A 240 -10.72 2.52 -5.31
N GLU A 241 -9.68 1.78 -4.92
CA GLU A 241 -8.40 2.36 -4.51
C GLU A 241 -7.77 3.21 -5.62
N ALA A 242 -7.81 2.71 -6.87
CA ALA A 242 -7.29 3.42 -8.04
C ALA A 242 -8.01 4.75 -8.33
N ALA A 243 -9.32 4.82 -8.07
CA ALA A 243 -10.12 6.02 -8.35
C ALA A 243 -10.16 6.99 -7.17
N ALA A 244 -10.48 6.50 -5.97
CA ALA A 244 -10.74 7.34 -4.81
C ALA A 244 -9.46 8.00 -4.29
N TRP A 245 -8.32 7.30 -4.40
CA TRP A 245 -7.05 7.74 -3.81
C TRP A 245 -5.99 8.10 -4.84
N ARG A 246 -6.46 8.52 -6.02
CA ARG A 246 -5.66 9.24 -7.00
C ARG A 246 -5.48 10.69 -6.56
N PHE A 247 -4.24 11.06 -6.31
CA PHE A 247 -3.80 12.38 -5.86
C PHE A 247 -2.64 12.86 -6.74
N ASP A 248 -2.96 13.70 -7.71
CA ASP A 248 -2.04 14.23 -8.71
C ASP A 248 -2.17 15.76 -8.91
N ASP A 249 -2.73 16.50 -7.95
CA ASP A 249 -2.79 17.96 -7.92
C ASP A 249 -2.14 18.58 -6.65
N SER A 250 -1.02 18.00 -6.21
CA SER A 250 -0.20 18.63 -5.17
C SER A 250 0.40 19.96 -5.65
N PRO A 251 0.86 20.83 -4.73
CA PRO A 251 1.68 21.99 -5.09
C PRO A 251 2.82 21.67 -6.06
N PHE A 252 3.48 20.51 -5.91
CA PHE A 252 4.52 20.08 -6.83
C PHE A 252 3.96 19.74 -8.23
N ASP A 253 2.79 19.11 -8.33
CA ASP A 253 2.17 18.82 -9.63
C ASP A 253 1.79 20.10 -10.38
N ARG A 254 1.17 21.05 -9.68
CA ARG A 254 0.86 22.37 -10.27
C ARG A 254 2.13 23.10 -10.71
N PHE A 255 3.20 23.00 -9.92
CA PHE A 255 4.51 23.55 -10.30
C PHE A 255 5.03 22.92 -11.60
N LEU A 256 4.99 21.59 -11.73
CA LEU A 256 5.39 20.87 -12.95
C LEU A 256 4.50 21.23 -14.16
N ARG A 257 3.22 21.54 -13.93
CA ARG A 257 2.28 22.04 -14.95
C ARG A 257 2.42 23.53 -15.28
N GLY A 258 3.44 24.19 -14.73
CA GLY A 258 3.79 25.57 -15.10
C GLY A 258 3.17 26.66 -14.22
N ASP A 259 2.65 26.33 -13.03
CA ASP A 259 2.31 27.31 -11.99
C ASP A 259 3.45 27.46 -10.97
N PRO A 260 4.45 28.35 -11.20
CA PRO A 260 5.58 28.51 -10.30
C PRO A 260 5.17 29.03 -8.91
N GLY A 261 3.98 29.64 -8.77
CA GLY A 261 3.46 30.20 -7.52
C GLY A 261 2.87 29.15 -6.57
N SER A 262 2.62 27.94 -7.07
CA SER A 262 2.08 26.82 -6.28
C SER A 262 3.02 26.36 -5.16
N MET A 263 4.34 26.52 -5.32
CA MET A 263 5.35 26.16 -4.30
C MET A 263 5.93 27.39 -3.60
N SER A 264 6.23 27.24 -2.30
CA SER A 264 6.95 28.29 -1.54
C SER A 264 8.42 28.39 -1.98
N PRO A 265 9.11 29.52 -1.70
CA PRO A 265 10.56 29.62 -1.92
C PRO A 265 11.36 28.53 -1.23
N ASP A 266 10.95 28.13 -0.01
CA ASP A 266 11.62 27.08 0.77
C ASP A 266 11.43 25.71 0.12
N ALA A 267 10.21 25.38 -0.33
CA ALA A 267 9.93 24.14 -1.03
C ALA A 267 10.71 24.04 -2.35
N ARG A 268 10.88 25.16 -3.10
CA ARG A 268 11.73 25.17 -4.31
C ARG A 268 13.22 24.97 -3.99
N ARG A 269 13.72 25.51 -2.88
CA ARG A 269 15.09 25.21 -2.41
C ARG A 269 15.22 23.74 -2.02
N GLY A 270 14.23 23.20 -1.31
CA GLY A 270 14.16 21.78 -0.95
C GLY A 270 14.18 20.86 -2.16
N MET A 271 13.39 21.18 -3.19
CA MET A 271 13.38 20.47 -4.46
C MET A 271 14.78 20.47 -5.11
N ALA A 272 15.47 21.62 -5.14
CA ALA A 272 16.82 21.70 -5.67
C ALA A 272 17.84 20.88 -4.86
N LEU A 273 17.66 20.73 -3.55
CA LEU A 273 18.46 19.83 -2.71
C LEU A 273 18.16 18.37 -3.04
N PHE A 274 16.88 18.02 -3.08
CA PHE A 274 16.35 16.67 -3.32
C PHE A 274 16.86 16.07 -4.64
N TYR A 275 16.76 16.83 -5.73
CA TYR A 275 17.25 16.46 -7.06
C TYR A 275 18.73 16.79 -7.31
N GLY A 276 19.42 17.32 -6.29
CA GLY A 276 20.79 17.77 -6.37
C GLY A 276 21.65 17.10 -5.33
N ARG A 277 22.32 17.90 -4.51
CA ARG A 277 23.38 17.42 -3.59
C ARG A 277 22.88 16.54 -2.43
N ALA A 278 21.59 16.56 -2.09
CA ALA A 278 21.04 15.61 -1.12
C ALA A 278 20.76 14.24 -1.75
N ASN A 279 20.73 14.18 -3.09
CA ASN A 279 20.68 12.96 -3.90
C ASN A 279 19.52 12.01 -3.57
N CYS A 280 18.42 12.53 -3.00
CA CYS A 280 17.23 11.74 -2.69
C CYS A 280 16.61 11.13 -3.95
N SER A 281 16.69 11.87 -5.08
CA SER A 281 16.21 11.42 -6.38
C SER A 281 17.04 10.31 -7.02
N SER A 282 18.10 9.80 -6.38
CA SER A 282 18.79 8.61 -6.87
C SER A 282 17.95 7.34 -6.75
N CYS A 283 16.96 7.34 -5.86
CA CYS A 283 15.96 6.28 -5.69
C CYS A 283 14.53 6.85 -5.80
N HIS A 284 14.28 8.05 -5.28
CA HIS A 284 12.95 8.68 -5.31
C HIS A 284 12.76 9.57 -6.54
N GLU A 285 12.64 8.96 -7.72
CA GLU A 285 12.55 9.65 -9.01
C GLU A 285 11.19 9.50 -9.71
N GLY A 286 11.06 10.14 -10.88
CA GLY A 286 9.86 10.02 -11.72
C GLY A 286 8.60 10.71 -11.16
N PRO A 287 7.45 10.48 -11.82
CA PRO A 287 6.19 11.15 -11.49
C PRO A 287 5.68 10.84 -10.09
N PHE A 288 5.98 9.68 -9.51
CA PHE A 288 5.54 9.29 -8.17
C PHE A 288 6.66 9.24 -7.12
N GLN A 289 7.86 9.75 -7.45
CA GLN A 289 9.03 9.82 -6.55
C GLN A 289 9.42 8.45 -6.00
N THR A 290 9.50 7.46 -6.90
CA THR A 290 9.91 6.09 -6.64
C THR A 290 10.48 5.49 -7.92
N ASP A 291 11.59 4.77 -7.82
CA ASP A 291 12.13 3.94 -8.90
C ASP A 291 11.56 2.50 -8.91
N HIS A 292 10.74 2.17 -7.91
CA HIS A 292 10.16 0.85 -7.66
C HIS A 292 11.20 -0.27 -7.48
N ARG A 293 12.47 0.08 -7.21
CA ARG A 293 13.55 -0.86 -6.91
C ARG A 293 13.62 -1.11 -5.41
N TYR A 294 14.63 -1.87 -5.00
CA TYR A 294 14.78 -2.38 -3.64
C TYR A 294 16.14 -1.96 -3.13
N HIS A 295 16.16 -1.33 -1.97
CA HIS A 295 17.38 -0.80 -1.36
C HIS A 295 17.44 -1.19 0.10
N ALA A 296 18.65 -1.50 0.57
CA ALA A 296 18.94 -1.64 1.98
C ALA A 296 19.50 -0.30 2.47
N ILE A 297 18.79 0.35 3.39
CA ILE A 297 19.19 1.64 3.97
C ILE A 297 19.31 1.54 5.49
N ALA A 298 19.62 0.37 6.03
CA ALA A 298 19.73 0.11 7.47
C ALA A 298 18.48 0.50 8.31
N MET A 299 17.28 0.36 7.74
CA MET A 299 16.04 0.64 8.47
C MET A 299 15.93 -0.20 9.75
N PRO A 300 15.56 0.40 10.90
CA PRO A 300 15.30 -0.36 12.12
C PRO A 300 14.22 -1.42 11.89
N GLN A 301 14.49 -2.63 12.36
CA GLN A 301 13.51 -3.73 12.39
C GLN A 301 12.93 -3.83 13.80
N ILE A 302 11.62 -3.61 13.91
CA ILE A 302 10.83 -3.82 15.13
C ILE A 302 9.68 -4.77 14.80
N GLY A 303 9.12 -5.42 15.81
CA GLY A 303 8.01 -6.35 15.68
C GLY A 303 8.39 -7.82 15.71
N PRO A 304 7.43 -8.70 15.40
CA PRO A 304 7.63 -10.16 15.44
C PRO A 304 8.52 -10.69 14.30
N GLY A 305 8.87 -9.85 13.32
CA GLY A 305 9.62 -10.27 12.14
C GLY A 305 8.82 -11.16 11.20
N LYS A 306 9.49 -11.72 10.18
CA LYS A 306 8.86 -12.58 9.17
C LYS A 306 9.22 -14.07 9.37
N GLY A 307 9.80 -14.43 10.51
CA GLY A 307 10.25 -15.80 10.78
C GLY A 307 11.66 -16.09 10.26
N ASP A 308 12.39 -15.10 9.75
CA ASP A 308 13.74 -15.31 9.21
C ASP A 308 14.76 -15.50 10.34
N ARG A 309 15.72 -16.39 10.09
CA ARG A 309 16.73 -16.83 11.08
C ARG A 309 18.14 -16.55 10.56
N PRO A 310 18.73 -15.39 10.86
CA PRO A 310 20.13 -15.14 10.55
C PRO A 310 21.05 -16.12 11.30
N PRO A 311 22.27 -16.39 10.79
CA PRO A 311 23.22 -17.27 11.46
C PRO A 311 23.43 -16.88 12.92
N GLY A 312 23.33 -17.86 13.82
CA GLY A 312 23.46 -17.63 15.27
C GLY A 312 22.14 -17.35 16.00
N TYR A 313 21.03 -17.18 15.28
CA TYR A 313 19.73 -16.86 15.87
C TYR A 313 18.63 -17.85 15.48
N GLN A 314 17.75 -18.19 16.42
CA GLN A 314 16.66 -19.17 16.22
C GLN A 314 15.26 -18.64 16.54
N ASP A 315 15.16 -17.40 17.04
CA ASP A 315 13.90 -16.79 17.50
C ASP A 315 12.92 -16.44 16.37
N GLY A 316 13.38 -16.33 15.12
CA GLY A 316 12.54 -15.98 13.98
C GLY A 316 12.18 -14.49 13.87
N LEU A 317 12.80 -13.62 14.67
CA LEU A 317 12.48 -12.19 14.69
C LEU A 317 12.99 -11.43 13.44
N GLY A 318 13.76 -12.06 12.55
CA GLY A 318 14.30 -11.41 11.37
C GLY A 318 13.26 -11.16 10.29
N ASP A 319 13.42 -10.07 9.54
CA ASP A 319 12.80 -9.85 8.24
C ASP A 319 13.89 -9.65 7.18
N PHE A 320 14.10 -10.65 6.32
CA PHE A 320 15.10 -10.57 5.24
C PHE A 320 14.67 -9.70 4.06
N GLY A 321 13.45 -9.15 4.06
CA GLY A 321 12.98 -8.25 3.01
C GLY A 321 12.90 -8.95 1.64
N ARG A 322 13.53 -8.36 0.62
CA ARG A 322 13.46 -8.85 -0.77
C ARG A 322 14.08 -10.24 -0.97
N GLU A 323 15.05 -10.66 -0.16
CA GLU A 323 15.61 -12.02 -0.23
C GLU A 323 14.53 -13.10 -0.09
N ARG A 324 13.46 -12.85 0.66
CA ARG A 324 12.32 -13.79 0.77
C ARG A 324 11.61 -14.05 -0.57
N VAL A 325 11.80 -13.16 -1.53
CA VAL A 325 11.14 -13.17 -2.84
C VAL A 325 12.12 -13.53 -3.97
N SER A 326 13.37 -13.09 -3.88
CA SER A 326 14.40 -13.39 -4.89
C SER A 326 15.21 -14.66 -4.57
N GLY A 327 15.28 -15.05 -3.30
CA GLY A 327 16.17 -16.11 -2.82
C GLY A 327 17.65 -15.73 -2.83
N ASP A 328 17.99 -14.49 -3.22
CA ASP A 328 19.37 -14.01 -3.30
C ASP A 328 19.80 -13.34 -1.98
N PRO A 329 20.82 -13.84 -1.28
CA PRO A 329 21.36 -13.19 -0.08
C PRO A 329 21.92 -11.77 -0.30
N ALA A 330 22.15 -11.36 -1.55
CA ALA A 330 22.48 -9.97 -1.89
C ALA A 330 21.29 -9.01 -1.72
N ASP A 331 20.06 -9.53 -1.75
CA ASP A 331 18.83 -8.75 -1.55
C ASP A 331 18.37 -8.69 -0.09
N ARG A 332 19.16 -9.24 0.84
CA ARG A 332 18.85 -9.22 2.27
C ARG A 332 18.68 -7.78 2.77
N TYR A 333 17.60 -7.56 3.53
CA TYR A 333 17.22 -6.27 4.12
C TYR A 333 16.89 -5.17 3.11
N ARG A 334 16.74 -5.51 1.83
CA ARG A 334 16.23 -4.57 0.83
C ARG A 334 14.72 -4.51 0.85
N PHE A 335 14.18 -3.31 0.80
CA PHE A 335 12.74 -3.06 0.68
C PHE A 335 12.47 -2.10 -0.48
N ARG A 336 11.27 -2.19 -1.03
CA ARG A 336 10.85 -1.38 -2.17
C ARG A 336 10.88 0.10 -1.80
N THR A 337 11.44 0.93 -2.68
CA THR A 337 11.30 2.39 -2.58
C THR A 337 9.81 2.76 -2.59
N PRO A 338 9.26 3.36 -1.52
CA PRO A 338 7.87 3.82 -1.52
C PRO A 338 7.73 5.12 -2.32
N SER A 339 6.54 5.38 -2.85
CA SER A 339 6.20 6.70 -3.39
C SER A 339 6.24 7.75 -2.27
N LEU A 340 6.69 8.96 -2.59
CA LEU A 340 6.65 10.09 -1.66
C LEU A 340 5.42 10.99 -1.81
N ARG A 341 4.49 10.64 -2.71
CA ARG A 341 3.21 11.36 -2.84
C ARG A 341 2.45 11.26 -1.52
N ASN A 342 2.00 12.41 -1.01
CA ASN A 342 1.33 12.55 0.29
C ASN A 342 2.13 12.05 1.51
N VAL A 343 3.46 11.90 1.43
CA VAL A 343 4.28 11.36 2.53
C VAL A 343 4.14 12.13 3.85
N ALA A 344 3.76 13.41 3.82
CA ALA A 344 3.57 14.21 5.02
C ALA A 344 2.38 13.78 5.90
N VAL A 345 1.48 12.92 5.40
CA VAL A 345 0.26 12.49 6.12
C VAL A 345 0.19 10.97 6.33
N THR A 346 1.31 10.25 6.16
CA THR A 346 1.35 8.78 6.18
C THR A 346 2.21 8.19 7.29
N ALA A 347 2.49 8.97 8.33
CA ALA A 347 3.22 8.48 9.50
C ALA A 347 2.50 7.27 10.14
N PRO A 348 3.25 6.34 10.76
CA PRO A 348 4.71 6.31 10.90
C PRO A 348 5.45 5.71 9.68
N TYR A 349 6.77 5.86 9.64
CA TYR A 349 7.58 5.63 8.44
C TYR A 349 8.52 4.43 8.54
N GLY A 350 8.78 3.82 7.37
CA GLY A 350 9.63 2.64 7.21
C GLY A 350 8.83 1.36 7.06
N HIS A 351 9.47 0.28 6.59
CA HIS A 351 8.79 -1.01 6.40
C HIS A 351 8.18 -1.58 7.70
N ALA A 352 8.74 -1.23 8.86
CA ALA A 352 8.23 -1.57 10.19
C ALA A 352 7.65 -0.36 10.94
N GLY A 353 7.48 0.78 10.27
CA GLY A 353 6.93 2.00 10.88
C GLY A 353 7.76 2.54 12.05
N ALA A 354 9.08 2.35 12.02
CA ALA A 354 9.96 2.64 13.15
C ALA A 354 10.03 4.14 13.52
N PHE A 355 9.76 5.04 12.58
CA PHE A 355 9.89 6.48 12.79
C PHE A 355 8.53 7.18 12.87
N GLY A 356 8.25 7.83 13.99
CA GLY A 356 6.98 8.54 14.22
C GLY A 356 6.86 9.90 13.51
N SER A 357 7.92 10.42 12.88
CA SER A 357 7.89 11.72 12.20
C SER A 357 8.67 11.76 10.90
N LEU A 358 8.24 12.64 9.99
CA LEU A 358 8.87 12.81 8.68
C LEU A 358 10.32 13.28 8.81
N GLU A 359 10.59 14.18 9.76
CA GLU A 359 11.95 14.63 10.04
C GLU A 359 12.84 13.48 10.53
N ALA A 360 12.34 12.61 11.41
CA ALA A 360 13.13 11.50 11.93
C ALA A 360 13.54 10.53 10.82
N VAL A 361 12.63 10.17 9.92
CA VAL A 361 12.97 9.30 8.79
C VAL A 361 13.88 10.00 7.78
N VAL A 362 13.73 11.31 7.54
CA VAL A 362 14.67 12.06 6.68
C VAL A 362 16.07 12.08 7.30
N ARG A 363 16.18 12.29 8.63
CA ARG A 363 17.46 12.21 9.34
C ARG A 363 18.08 10.83 9.27
N HIS A 364 17.27 9.77 9.31
CA HIS A 364 17.75 8.42 9.09
C HIS A 364 18.40 8.28 7.70
N HIS A 365 17.78 8.77 6.63
CA HIS A 365 18.36 8.72 5.28
C HIS A 365 19.70 9.48 5.15
N LEU A 366 19.93 10.50 6.00
CA LEU A 366 21.18 11.27 5.98
C LEU A 366 22.36 10.54 6.62
N ASP A 367 22.13 9.64 7.57
CA ASP A 367 23.18 8.83 8.19
C ASP A 367 22.56 7.55 8.78
N PRO A 368 22.25 6.54 7.94
CA PRO A 368 21.39 5.44 8.37
C PRO A 368 22.03 4.52 9.41
N GLU A 369 23.34 4.28 9.30
CA GLU A 369 24.06 3.45 10.27
C GLU A 369 24.09 4.11 11.65
N ALA A 370 24.48 5.38 11.74
CA ALA A 370 24.48 6.10 13.02
C ALA A 370 23.06 6.21 13.59
N SER A 371 22.07 6.48 12.73
CA SER A 371 20.66 6.56 13.11
C SER A 371 20.13 5.22 13.63
N LEU A 372 20.48 4.09 13.02
CA LEU A 372 20.08 2.76 13.47
C LEU A 372 20.67 2.44 14.86
N HIS A 373 21.96 2.73 15.06
CA HIS A 373 22.62 2.49 16.34
C HIS A 373 22.10 3.37 17.47
N ALA A 374 21.62 4.58 17.14
CA ALA A 374 21.03 5.54 18.07
C ALA A 374 19.48 5.52 18.08
N TYR A 375 18.86 4.50 17.49
CA TYR A 375 17.41 4.44 17.38
C TYR A 375 16.73 4.47 18.76
N ASP A 376 15.73 5.35 18.90
CA ASP A 376 14.88 5.46 20.08
C ASP A 376 13.55 4.69 19.86
N PRO A 377 13.32 3.58 20.59
CA PRO A 377 12.07 2.82 20.53
C PRO A 377 10.80 3.63 20.85
N GLN A 378 10.91 4.77 21.54
CA GLN A 378 9.75 5.64 21.83
C GLN A 378 9.14 6.28 20.58
N GLN A 379 9.83 6.23 19.45
CA GLN A 379 9.31 6.69 18.16
C GLN A 379 8.25 5.75 17.56
N ALA A 380 8.22 4.49 17.99
CA ALA A 380 7.23 3.53 17.52
C ALA A 380 5.84 3.82 18.14
N ILE A 381 4.82 3.83 17.28
CA ILE A 381 3.42 4.05 17.66
C ILE A 381 2.75 2.69 17.75
N LEU A 382 2.67 2.13 18.97
CA LEU A 382 2.14 0.79 19.22
C LEU A 382 1.15 0.80 20.39
N PRO A 383 0.00 0.11 20.28
CA PRO A 383 -0.87 -0.15 21.43
C PRO A 383 -0.13 -0.96 22.49
N ARG A 384 -0.04 -0.46 23.72
CA ARG A 384 0.77 -1.10 24.78
C ARG A 384 0.25 -2.48 25.15
N ARG A 385 1.15 -3.47 25.18
CA ARG A 385 0.87 -4.80 25.70
C ARG A 385 2.17 -5.49 26.11
N THR A 386 2.36 -5.76 27.40
CA THR A 386 3.68 -6.12 27.97
C THR A 386 4.38 -7.27 27.27
N ASP A 387 3.66 -8.36 26.96
CA ASP A 387 4.22 -9.53 26.27
C ASP A 387 4.63 -9.24 24.82
N LEU A 388 3.87 -8.43 24.09
CA LEU A 388 4.24 -8.01 22.72
C LEU A 388 5.35 -6.96 22.73
N ASP A 389 5.29 -5.99 23.65
CA ASP A 389 6.27 -4.91 23.75
C ASP A 389 7.68 -5.48 23.98
N GLU A 390 7.82 -6.54 24.77
CA GLU A 390 9.11 -7.21 24.98
C GLU A 390 9.64 -7.86 23.69
N SER A 391 8.79 -8.57 22.94
CA SER A 391 9.20 -9.21 21.68
C SER A 391 9.47 -8.22 20.56
N ASP A 392 8.67 -7.15 20.45
CA ASP A 392 8.72 -6.20 19.34
C ASP A 392 10.05 -5.45 19.28
N PHE A 393 10.72 -5.26 20.42
CA PHE A 393 12.00 -4.55 20.48
C PHE A 393 13.20 -5.47 20.73
N ALA A 394 13.00 -6.79 20.86
CA ALA A 394 14.07 -7.73 21.16
C ALA A 394 15.17 -7.72 20.07
N LEU A 395 14.78 -7.70 18.78
CA LEU A 395 15.74 -7.63 17.67
C LEU A 395 16.55 -6.33 17.72
N ILE A 396 15.86 -5.19 17.80
CA ILE A 396 16.53 -3.88 17.75
C ILE A 396 17.36 -3.61 19.00
N ALA A 397 17.11 -4.28 20.13
CA ALA A 397 17.93 -4.18 21.34
C ALA A 397 19.28 -4.90 21.19
N ASP A 398 19.40 -5.88 20.31
CA ASP A 398 20.63 -6.64 20.06
C ASP A 398 21.62 -5.85 19.17
N ALA A 399 22.81 -5.59 19.70
CA ALA A 399 23.83 -4.79 19.02
C ALA A 399 24.44 -5.48 17.80
N ASP A 400 24.60 -6.80 17.84
CA ASP A 400 25.17 -7.57 16.73
C ASP A 400 24.18 -7.60 15.57
N ARG A 401 22.88 -7.79 15.87
CA ARG A 401 21.82 -7.70 14.86
C ARG A 401 21.70 -6.31 14.24
N ARG A 402 21.78 -5.25 15.04
CA ARG A 402 21.86 -3.88 14.50
C ARG A 402 23.07 -3.74 13.57
N GLY A 403 24.23 -4.26 13.96
CA GLY A 403 25.43 -4.26 13.13
C GLY A 403 25.25 -4.99 11.80
N GLU A 404 24.60 -6.16 11.79
CA GLU A 404 24.31 -6.90 10.55
C GLU A 404 23.42 -6.11 9.58
N ILE A 405 22.42 -5.40 10.10
CA ILE A 405 21.54 -4.54 9.29
C ILE A 405 22.31 -3.30 8.80
N ALA A 406 23.11 -2.67 9.66
CA ALA A 406 23.89 -1.48 9.31
C ALA A 406 24.87 -1.76 8.17
N LEU A 407 25.57 -2.90 8.22
CA LEU A 407 26.54 -3.34 7.20
C LEU A 407 25.94 -3.55 5.80
N ARG A 408 24.61 -3.56 5.67
CA ARG A 408 23.92 -3.67 4.38
C ARG A 408 23.46 -2.31 3.83
N SER A 409 23.68 -1.21 4.54
CA SER A 409 23.34 0.13 4.04
C SER A 409 24.02 0.40 2.70
N GLU A 410 23.24 0.88 1.74
CA GLU A 410 23.70 1.35 0.43
C GLU A 410 23.92 2.86 0.40
N LEU A 411 23.54 3.57 1.46
CA LEU A 411 23.66 5.01 1.56
C LEU A 411 24.90 5.41 2.37
N GLU A 412 25.59 6.42 1.85
CA GLU A 412 26.71 7.08 2.51
C GLU A 412 26.22 8.31 3.33
N PRO A 413 26.85 8.62 4.47
CA PRO A 413 26.47 9.77 5.29
C PRO A 413 26.52 11.10 4.52
N THR A 414 25.42 11.84 4.56
CA THR A 414 25.24 13.14 3.90
C THR A 414 24.96 14.24 4.92
N ARG A 415 25.74 15.33 4.87
CA ARG A 415 25.59 16.46 5.80
C ARG A 415 24.74 17.58 5.21
N LEU A 416 23.65 17.91 5.89
CA LEU A 416 22.80 19.07 5.61
C LEU A 416 22.81 20.04 6.79
N SER A 417 22.71 21.35 6.52
CA SER A 417 22.46 22.34 7.57
C SER A 417 21.01 22.24 8.07
N GLY A 418 20.69 22.89 9.19
CA GLY A 418 19.31 22.96 9.69
C GLY A 418 18.36 23.63 8.68
N ASP A 419 18.84 24.67 7.98
CA ASP A 419 18.07 25.38 6.96
C ASP A 419 17.82 24.52 5.72
N ASP A 420 18.82 23.71 5.33
CA ASP A 420 18.67 22.76 4.22
C ASP A 420 17.68 21.65 4.55
N LEU A 421 17.75 21.09 5.78
CA LEU A 421 16.80 20.09 6.23
C LEU A 421 15.38 20.65 6.25
N THR A 422 15.21 21.89 6.74
CA THR A 422 13.92 22.58 6.75
C THR A 422 13.37 22.77 5.34
N ALA A 423 14.23 23.19 4.40
CA ALA A 423 13.86 23.33 3.00
C ALA A 423 13.46 21.98 2.38
N LEU A 424 14.22 20.91 2.65
CA LEU A 424 13.91 19.56 2.17
C LEU A 424 12.55 19.07 2.69
N LEU A 425 12.26 19.28 3.97
CA LEU A 425 10.94 18.98 4.55
C LEU A 425 9.84 19.80 3.89
N ALA A 426 10.06 21.10 3.63
CA ALA A 426 9.11 21.93 2.91
C ALA A 426 8.80 21.41 1.50
N PHE A 427 9.78 20.80 0.82
CA PHE A 427 9.54 20.13 -0.45
C PHE A 427 8.69 18.86 -0.29
N LEU A 428 8.99 18.01 0.70
CA LEU A 428 8.18 16.81 0.95
C LEU A 428 6.72 17.16 1.32
N HIS A 429 6.49 18.26 2.04
CA HIS A 429 5.13 18.80 2.26
C HIS A 429 4.45 19.26 0.96
N ALA A 430 5.21 19.82 0.01
CA ALA A 430 4.68 20.23 -1.30
C ALA A 430 4.24 19.05 -2.19
N LEU A 431 4.59 17.80 -1.83
CA LEU A 431 4.09 16.57 -2.46
C LEU A 431 2.70 16.14 -1.94
N THR A 432 2.12 16.91 -1.01
CA THR A 432 0.80 16.61 -0.43
C THR A 432 -0.29 17.28 -1.24
N ASP A 433 -1.18 16.47 -1.81
CA ASP A 433 -2.37 16.93 -2.48
C ASP A 433 -3.39 17.47 -1.45
N PRO A 434 -3.90 18.71 -1.58
CA PRO A 434 -4.91 19.25 -0.68
C PRO A 434 -6.19 18.41 -0.59
N ALA A 435 -6.54 17.66 -1.64
CA ALA A 435 -7.70 16.79 -1.64
C ALA A 435 -7.56 15.61 -0.66
N VAL A 436 -6.35 15.30 -0.15
CA VAL A 436 -6.18 14.25 0.87
C VAL A 436 -6.99 14.54 2.15
N PHE A 437 -7.35 15.80 2.39
CA PHE A 437 -8.20 16.17 3.53
C PHE A 437 -9.69 15.96 3.30
N THR A 438 -10.12 15.52 2.11
CA THR A 438 -11.50 15.12 1.81
C THR A 438 -11.74 13.62 1.95
N LEU A 439 -10.68 12.83 2.17
CA LEU A 439 -10.72 11.39 2.42
C LEU A 439 -11.88 10.87 3.33
N PRO A 440 -12.31 11.57 4.39
CA PRO A 440 -13.46 11.14 5.18
C PRO A 440 -14.76 10.93 4.37
N SER A 441 -14.91 11.56 3.20
CA SER A 441 -16.10 11.38 2.34
C SER A 441 -16.19 9.99 1.70
N ASP A 442 -15.09 9.24 1.65
CA ASP A 442 -15.07 7.91 1.03
C ASP A 442 -15.69 6.84 1.95
N ILE A 443 -15.81 7.14 3.23
CA ILE A 443 -16.31 6.20 4.25
C ILE A 443 -17.82 6.00 4.07
N PRO A 444 -18.30 4.77 3.80
CA PRO A 444 -19.72 4.50 3.69
C PRO A 444 -20.43 4.65 5.03
N GLU A 445 -21.68 5.11 4.99
CA GLU A 445 -22.55 5.12 6.19
C GLU A 445 -22.89 3.70 6.67
N ARG A 446 -23.02 2.76 5.73
CA ARG A 446 -23.27 1.34 5.99
C ARG A 446 -22.70 0.48 4.86
N VAL A 447 -22.51 -0.79 5.15
CA VAL A 447 -22.12 -1.80 4.16
C VAL A 447 -23.24 -2.85 3.95
N PRO A 448 -23.28 -3.54 2.80
CA PRO A 448 -24.35 -4.48 2.47
C PRO A 448 -24.51 -5.66 3.45
N SER A 449 -23.44 -6.11 4.11
CA SER A 449 -23.54 -7.18 5.11
C SER A 449 -24.30 -6.77 6.38
N GLY A 450 -24.45 -5.46 6.62
CA GLY A 450 -24.96 -4.90 7.87
C GLY A 450 -23.96 -4.88 9.02
N LEU A 451 -22.71 -5.32 8.81
CA LEU A 451 -21.64 -5.19 9.81
C LEU A 451 -21.26 -3.70 10.01
N PRO A 452 -20.78 -3.33 11.21
CA PRO A 452 -20.47 -1.94 11.50
C PRO A 452 -19.20 -1.48 10.77
N VAL A 453 -19.30 -0.33 10.10
CA VAL A 453 -18.17 0.35 9.43
C VAL A 453 -17.15 0.88 10.44
N TRP A 454 -17.64 1.31 11.59
CA TRP A 454 -16.84 1.84 12.71
C TRP A 454 -16.73 0.80 13.82
N ASP A 455 -15.70 0.94 14.67
CA ASP A 455 -15.49 0.13 15.87
C ASP A 455 -16.04 0.79 17.14
#